data_AF-A0A9E2H3L9-F1
#
_entry.id   AF-A0A9E2H3L9-F1
#
_cell.length_a   1.000
_cell.length_b   1.000
_cell.length_c   1.000
_cell.angle_alpha   90.00
_cell.angle_beta   90.00
_cell.angle_gamma   90.00
#
_symmetry.space_group_name_H-M   'P 1'
#
loop_
_entity.id
_entity.type
_entity.pdbx_description
1 polymer ?
#
loop_
_entity_poly.entity_id
_entity_poly.type
_entity_poly.pdbx_seq_one_letter_code
_entity_poly.pdbx_strand_id
1 'polypeptide(L)'
;MDADIITVKEIEEGIPQSIRPFIAIDALPLPRACSTIIEAFWQATTCIERAIDKRVRNRINVIFAKAPFTLNLTNGQLVYTPNNEVINVCFEHIVFLDCEKMSNFKFPIQVACILEELVHAFMNISDEPLVTKLVGLLYEGVRIADGKYHVADSTK
;
A
#
# COMPACT_ATOMS: atom_id res chain seq x y z
N MET A 1 -25.52 -8.96 14.89
CA MET A 1 -24.80 -7.70 14.72
C MET A 1 -23.97 -7.88 13.48
N ASP A 2 -24.34 -7.26 12.38
CA ASP A 2 -23.46 -7.22 11.22
C ASP A 2 -22.16 -6.56 11.68
N ALA A 3 -21.05 -7.28 11.55
CA ALA A 3 -19.76 -6.71 11.85
C ALA A 3 -19.58 -5.49 10.94
N ASP A 4 -19.28 -4.34 11.52
CA ASP A 4 -18.94 -3.14 10.76
C ASP A 4 -17.64 -3.41 9.99
N ILE A 5 -17.81 -3.77 8.71
CA ILE A 5 -16.75 -4.24 7.82
C ILE A 5 -16.49 -3.21 6.72
N ILE A 6 -15.22 -3.03 6.39
CA ILE A 6 -14.81 -2.26 5.22
C ILE A 6 -14.96 -3.16 3.99
N THR A 7 -15.63 -2.65 2.96
CA THR A 7 -15.84 -3.39 1.71
C THR A 7 -14.81 -3.00 0.65
N VAL A 8 -14.56 -3.90 -0.32
CA VAL A 8 -13.70 -3.60 -1.48
C VAL A 8 -14.16 -2.32 -2.20
N LYS A 9 -15.48 -2.17 -2.40
CA LYS A 9 -16.07 -1.00 -3.04
C LYS A 9 -15.73 0.30 -2.30
N GLU A 10 -15.79 0.28 -0.97
CA GLU A 10 -15.43 1.44 -0.14
C GLU A 10 -13.95 1.81 -0.33
N ILE A 11 -13.06 0.82 -0.35
CA ILE A 11 -11.63 1.04 -0.62
C ILE A 11 -11.43 1.66 -2.01
N GLU A 12 -12.09 1.13 -3.03
CA GLU A 12 -11.99 1.60 -4.42
C GLU A 12 -12.49 3.06 -4.59
N GLU A 13 -13.55 3.44 -3.86
CA GLU A 13 -14.16 4.77 -3.95
C GLU A 13 -13.20 5.89 -3.52
N GLY A 14 -12.28 5.62 -2.58
CA GLY A 14 -11.28 6.60 -2.15
C GLY A 14 -10.03 6.69 -3.05
N ILE A 15 -9.86 5.80 -4.02
CA ILE A 15 -8.74 5.87 -4.98
C ILE A 15 -8.97 7.03 -5.98
N PRO A 16 -7.98 7.87 -6.30
CA PRO A 16 -8.13 8.94 -7.29
C PRO A 16 -8.61 8.40 -8.65
N GLN A 17 -9.58 9.10 -9.24
CA GLN A 17 -10.30 8.62 -10.43
C GLN A 17 -9.36 8.35 -11.62
N SER A 18 -8.27 9.11 -11.75
CA SER A 18 -7.36 8.99 -12.90
C SER A 18 -6.54 7.70 -12.88
N ILE A 19 -6.29 7.12 -11.70
CA ILE A 19 -5.49 5.90 -11.54
C ILE A 19 -6.31 4.68 -11.11
N ARG A 20 -7.54 4.88 -10.62
CA ARG A 20 -8.45 3.80 -10.19
C ARG A 20 -8.58 2.64 -11.20
N PRO A 21 -8.69 2.85 -12.53
CA PRO A 21 -8.79 1.74 -13.48
C PRO A 21 -7.57 0.80 -13.55
N PHE A 22 -6.43 1.25 -13.01
CA PHE A 22 -5.16 0.54 -12.97
C PHE A 22 -4.89 -0.16 -11.63
N ILE A 23 -5.80 -0.03 -10.67
CA ILE A 23 -5.68 -0.69 -9.37
C ILE A 23 -6.86 -1.64 -9.20
N ALA A 24 -6.56 -2.93 -9.13
CA ALA A 24 -7.53 -3.93 -8.71
C ALA A 24 -7.35 -4.17 -7.21
N ILE A 25 -8.44 -4.13 -6.46
CA ILE A 25 -8.43 -4.37 -5.01
C ILE A 25 -8.94 -5.79 -4.74
N ASP A 26 -8.18 -6.54 -3.96
CA ASP A 26 -8.63 -7.76 -3.33
C ASP A 26 -8.51 -7.61 -1.81
N ALA A 27 -9.53 -8.02 -1.09
CA ALA A 27 -9.56 -7.93 0.36
C ALA A 27 -10.46 -9.01 0.93
N LEU A 28 -9.98 -9.68 1.98
CA LEU A 28 -10.88 -10.38 2.90
C LEU A 28 -11.74 -9.35 3.65
N PRO A 29 -12.90 -9.74 4.24
CA PRO A 29 -13.67 -8.82 5.07
C PRO A 29 -12.79 -8.17 6.14
N LEU A 30 -12.52 -6.86 5.99
CA LEU A 30 -11.66 -6.12 6.89
C LEU A 30 -12.50 -5.53 8.03
N PRO A 31 -12.07 -5.66 9.30
CA PRO A 31 -12.74 -4.99 10.40
C PRO A 31 -12.57 -3.47 10.27
N ARG A 32 -13.55 -2.68 10.73
CA ARG A 32 -13.44 -1.20 10.75
C ARG A 32 -12.21 -0.68 11.53
N ALA A 33 -11.63 -1.49 12.43
CA ALA A 33 -10.35 -1.18 13.07
C ALA A 33 -9.20 -0.92 12.07
N CYS A 34 -9.31 -1.40 10.82
CA CYS A 34 -8.35 -1.16 9.76
C CYS A 34 -8.55 0.18 9.02
N SER A 35 -9.51 1.03 9.39
CA SER A 35 -9.80 2.29 8.67
C SER A 35 -8.58 3.18 8.45
N THR A 36 -7.70 3.29 9.45
CA THR A 36 -6.48 4.12 9.34
C THR A 36 -5.55 3.65 8.23
N ILE A 37 -5.50 2.34 7.96
CA ILE A 37 -4.69 1.74 6.90
C ILE A 37 -5.31 2.03 5.53
N ILE A 38 -6.63 2.01 5.44
CA ILE A 38 -7.36 2.35 4.21
C ILE A 38 -7.21 3.84 3.88
N GLU A 39 -7.32 4.71 4.89
CA GLU A 39 -7.03 6.13 4.76
C GLU A 39 -5.58 6.38 4.33
N ALA A 40 -4.62 5.63 4.91
CA ALA A 40 -3.22 5.72 4.53
C ALA A 40 -2.99 5.28 3.08
N PHE A 41 -3.71 4.23 2.63
CA PHE A 41 -3.71 3.80 1.23
C PHE A 41 -4.27 4.88 0.30
N TRP A 42 -5.40 5.50 0.64
CA TRP A 42 -5.94 6.61 -0.16
C TRP A 42 -4.96 7.78 -0.27
N GLN A 43 -4.26 8.11 0.81
CA GLN A 43 -3.23 9.13 0.77
C GLN A 43 -2.03 8.72 -0.10
N ALA A 44 -1.56 7.48 0.00
CA ALA A 44 -0.48 6.96 -0.85
C ALA A 44 -0.86 6.97 -2.33
N THR A 45 -2.09 6.55 -2.67
CA THR A 45 -2.60 6.61 -4.06
C THR A 45 -2.70 8.06 -4.57
N THR A 46 -3.02 9.02 -3.71
CA THR A 46 -2.99 10.46 -4.06
C THR A 46 -1.57 10.96 -4.33
N CYS A 47 -0.58 10.50 -3.55
CA CYS A 47 0.83 10.84 -3.77
C CYS A 47 1.33 10.28 -5.10
N ILE A 48 1.09 8.99 -5.38
CA ILE A 48 1.62 8.34 -6.59
C ILE A 48 0.92 8.85 -7.86
N GLU A 49 -0.39 9.19 -7.80
CA GLU A 49 -1.13 9.79 -8.93
C GLU A 49 -0.39 11.00 -9.52
N ARG A 50 0.17 11.85 -8.65
CA ARG A 50 0.87 13.08 -9.05
C ARG A 50 2.23 12.80 -9.69
N ALA A 51 2.81 11.63 -9.43
CA ALA A 51 4.15 11.26 -9.84
C ALA A 51 4.19 10.44 -11.14
N ILE A 52 3.15 9.64 -11.39
CA ILE A 52 3.15 8.72 -12.53
C ILE A 52 2.69 9.40 -13.83
N ASP A 53 3.30 8.99 -14.94
CA ASP A 53 2.87 9.45 -16.27
C ASP A 53 1.47 8.89 -16.57
N LYS A 54 0.58 9.74 -17.10
CA LYS A 54 -0.79 9.35 -17.49
C LYS A 54 -0.84 8.27 -18.59
N ARG A 55 0.29 7.98 -19.23
CA ARG A 55 0.46 6.91 -20.21
C ARG A 55 0.84 5.57 -19.58
N VAL A 56 1.15 5.51 -18.28
CA VAL A 56 1.38 4.25 -17.57
C VAL A 56 0.13 3.38 -17.74
N ARG A 57 0.33 2.14 -18.21
CA ARG A 57 -0.75 1.17 -18.47
C ARG A 57 -0.71 -0.03 -17.55
N ASN A 58 0.25 -0.06 -16.62
CA ASN A 58 0.47 -1.21 -15.75
C ASN A 58 -0.70 -1.30 -14.77
N ARG A 59 -1.38 -2.44 -14.77
CA ARG A 59 -2.38 -2.75 -13.76
C ARG A 59 -1.69 -3.42 -12.60
N ILE A 60 -1.99 -2.98 -11.38
CA ILE A 60 -1.51 -3.57 -10.16
C ILE A 60 -2.68 -4.20 -9.39
N ASN A 61 -2.42 -5.29 -8.69
CA ASN A 61 -3.34 -5.89 -7.74
C ASN A 61 -2.88 -5.55 -6.33
N VAL A 62 -3.74 -4.90 -5.54
CA VAL A 62 -3.45 -4.57 -4.14
C VAL A 62 -4.30 -5.48 -3.26
N ILE A 63 -3.64 -6.25 -2.41
CA ILE A 63 -4.27 -7.24 -1.54
C ILE A 63 -4.19 -6.76 -0.10
N PHE A 64 -5.34 -6.52 0.53
CA PHE A 64 -5.44 -6.24 1.95
C PHE A 64 -5.74 -7.52 2.71
N ALA A 65 -4.77 -7.98 3.51
CA ALA A 65 -4.95 -9.17 4.33
C ALA A 65 -3.97 -9.16 5.52
N LYS A 66 -3.72 -10.33 6.08
CA LYS A 66 -2.70 -10.60 7.09
C LYS A 66 -1.83 -11.75 6.59
N ALA A 67 -0.52 -11.69 6.82
CA ALA A 67 0.36 -12.81 6.52
C ALA A 67 0.03 -14.03 7.43
N PRO A 68 0.09 -15.28 6.90
CA PRO A 68 0.41 -15.65 5.53
C PRO A 68 -0.71 -15.28 4.54
N PHE A 69 -0.32 -14.69 3.40
CA PHE A 69 -1.25 -14.28 2.36
C PHE A 69 -1.70 -15.51 1.57
N THR A 70 -3.01 -15.67 1.44
CA THR A 70 -3.61 -16.80 0.71
C THR A 70 -4.49 -16.25 -0.40
N LEU A 71 -4.11 -16.53 -1.65
CA LEU A 71 -4.88 -16.18 -2.84
C LEU A 71 -5.47 -17.44 -3.45
N ASN A 72 -6.80 -17.47 -3.55
CA ASN A 72 -7.52 -18.56 -4.20
C ASN A 72 -7.62 -18.23 -5.70
N LEU A 73 -7.01 -19.06 -6.53
CA LEU A 73 -7.04 -18.95 -7.99
C LEU A 73 -8.05 -19.97 -8.56
N THR A 74 -8.53 -19.74 -9.78
CA THR A 74 -9.49 -20.65 -10.44
C THR A 74 -9.05 -22.12 -10.44
N ASN A 75 -7.74 -22.35 -10.57
CA ASN A 75 -7.15 -23.69 -10.69
C ASN A 75 -6.20 -24.05 -9.53
N GLY A 76 -6.26 -23.33 -8.39
CA GLY A 76 -5.37 -23.64 -7.27
C GLY A 76 -5.30 -22.56 -6.21
N GLN A 77 -4.23 -22.58 -5.42
CA GLN A 77 -3.99 -21.64 -4.34
C GLN A 77 -2.53 -21.21 -4.35
N LEU A 78 -2.30 -19.92 -4.14
CA LEU A 78 -0.98 -19.36 -3.85
C LEU A 78 -0.94 -18.97 -2.38
N VAL A 79 0.06 -19.47 -1.65
CA VAL A 79 0.34 -19.06 -0.27
C VAL A 79 1.70 -18.38 -0.24
N TYR A 80 1.72 -17.14 0.22
CA TYR A 80 2.93 -16.36 0.38
C TYR A 80 3.13 -15.98 1.85
N THR A 81 4.31 -16.31 2.37
CA THR A 81 4.69 -16.00 3.76
C THR A 81 5.93 -15.10 3.73
N PRO A 82 5.78 -13.79 4.00
CA PRO A 82 6.93 -12.89 4.10
C PRO A 82 7.77 -13.23 5.34
N ASN A 83 9.05 -12.84 5.30
CA ASN A 83 9.89 -12.84 6.50
C ASN A 83 9.28 -11.94 7.59
N ASN A 84 9.58 -12.22 8.86
CA ASN A 84 8.97 -11.49 9.98
C ASN A 84 9.21 -9.97 9.94
N GLU A 85 10.36 -9.54 9.40
CA GLU A 85 10.78 -8.14 9.31
C GLU A 85 10.06 -7.36 8.18
N VAL A 86 9.44 -8.05 7.23
CA VAL A 86 8.77 -7.45 6.07
C VAL A 86 7.34 -7.07 6.49
N ILE A 87 6.98 -5.79 6.32
CA ILE A 87 5.66 -5.25 6.67
C ILE A 87 4.71 -5.43 5.48
N ASN A 88 5.06 -4.82 4.36
CA ASN A 88 4.37 -4.97 3.09
C ASN A 88 5.36 -5.53 2.06
N VAL A 89 4.86 -6.01 0.93
CA VAL A 89 5.73 -6.45 -0.16
C VAL A 89 5.08 -6.25 -1.52
N CYS A 90 5.89 -5.79 -2.47
CA CYS A 90 5.59 -5.80 -3.89
C CYS A 90 6.31 -6.98 -4.55
N PHE A 91 5.57 -7.83 -5.24
CA PHE A 91 6.10 -8.86 -6.12
C PHE A 91 5.47 -8.70 -7.50
N GLU A 92 6.29 -8.33 -8.50
CA GLU A 92 5.84 -7.97 -9.85
C GLU A 92 4.81 -6.83 -9.81
N HIS A 93 3.54 -7.14 -10.12
CA HIS A 93 2.43 -6.19 -10.10
C HIS A 93 1.46 -6.43 -8.94
N ILE A 94 1.88 -7.20 -7.93
CA ILE A 94 1.04 -7.56 -6.79
C ILE A 94 1.62 -6.92 -5.53
N VAL A 95 0.83 -6.08 -4.89
CA VAL A 95 1.17 -5.41 -3.63
C VAL A 95 0.39 -6.08 -2.50
N PHE A 96 1.11 -6.66 -1.54
CA PHE A 96 0.55 -7.28 -0.36
C PHE A 96 0.68 -6.34 0.83
N LEU A 97 -0.47 -5.96 1.39
CA LEU A 97 -0.57 -5.04 2.53
C LEU A 97 -0.96 -5.83 3.78
N ASP A 98 -0.03 -6.01 4.72
CA ASP A 98 -0.30 -6.69 5.99
C ASP A 98 -0.96 -5.72 6.98
N CYS A 99 -2.28 -5.82 7.08
CA CYS A 99 -3.08 -4.94 7.90
C CYS A 99 -2.81 -5.11 9.40
N GLU A 100 -2.40 -6.29 9.85
CA GLU A 100 -2.05 -6.52 11.25
C GLU A 100 -0.73 -5.85 11.59
N LYS A 101 0.32 -6.08 10.79
CA LYS A 101 1.62 -5.43 11.02
C LYS A 101 1.52 -3.92 10.91
N MET A 102 0.86 -3.39 9.88
CA MET A 102 0.68 -1.95 9.67
C MET A 102 -0.07 -1.26 10.81
N SER A 103 -0.98 -1.94 11.49
CA SER A 103 -1.73 -1.37 12.63
C SER A 103 -0.83 -0.92 13.79
N ASN A 104 0.40 -1.42 13.87
CA ASN A 104 1.37 -1.06 14.90
C ASN A 104 2.15 0.23 14.58
N PHE A 105 1.97 0.80 13.39
CA PHE A 105 2.69 1.99 12.95
C PHE A 105 1.83 3.24 13.01
N LYS A 106 2.48 4.40 13.18
CA LYS A 106 1.83 5.69 13.08
C LYS A 106 1.39 5.94 11.64
N PHE A 107 0.28 6.66 11.46
CA PHE A 107 -0.30 6.95 10.16
C PHE A 107 0.70 7.43 9.08
N PRO A 108 1.63 8.38 9.33
CA PRO A 108 2.58 8.77 8.29
C PRO A 108 3.53 7.64 7.85
N ILE A 109 3.88 6.75 8.78
CA ILE A 109 4.70 5.58 8.45
C ILE A 109 3.88 4.57 7.65
N GLN A 110 2.59 4.39 7.96
CA GLN A 110 1.70 3.55 7.15
C GLN A 110 1.63 4.07 5.70
N VAL A 111 1.44 5.39 5.51
CA VAL A 111 1.42 6.02 4.18
C VAL A 111 2.73 5.76 3.43
N ALA A 112 3.87 5.99 4.09
CA ALA A 112 5.19 5.79 3.48
C ALA A 112 5.43 4.34 3.07
N CYS A 113 5.14 3.37 3.94
CA CYS A 113 5.28 1.95 3.64
C CYS A 113 4.35 1.48 2.52
N ILE A 114 3.13 2.02 2.41
CA ILE A 114 2.23 1.69 1.29
C ILE A 114 2.74 2.34 0.00
N LEU A 115 3.16 3.61 0.07
CA LEU A 115 3.66 4.36 -1.08
C LEU A 115 4.94 3.73 -1.67
N GLU A 116 5.81 3.18 -0.82
CA GLU A 116 6.99 2.40 -1.22
C GLU A 116 6.60 1.27 -2.18
N GLU A 117 5.64 0.42 -1.79
CA GLU A 117 5.19 -0.68 -2.66
C GLU A 117 4.50 -0.20 -3.93
N LEU A 118 3.76 0.91 -3.87
CA LEU A 118 3.14 1.49 -5.06
C LEU A 118 4.19 2.06 -6.03
N VAL A 119 5.30 2.62 -5.53
CA VAL A 119 6.42 3.07 -6.36
C VAL A 119 7.07 1.86 -7.05
N HIS A 120 7.34 0.78 -6.32
CA HIS A 120 7.82 -0.47 -6.91
C HIS A 120 6.90 -0.94 -8.05
N ALA A 121 5.60 -1.06 -7.77
CA ALA A 121 4.64 -1.65 -8.70
C ALA A 121 4.35 -0.78 -9.93
N PHE A 122 4.15 0.53 -9.74
CA PHE A 122 3.82 1.44 -10.84
C PHE A 122 5.04 1.89 -11.66
N MET A 123 6.18 2.09 -11.00
CA MET A 123 7.38 2.61 -11.67
C MET A 123 8.35 1.52 -12.10
N ASN A 124 8.10 0.26 -11.71
CA ASN A 124 8.93 -0.90 -12.03
C ASN A 124 10.39 -0.71 -11.59
N ILE A 125 10.57 -0.23 -10.36
CA ILE A 125 11.88 0.01 -9.74
C ILE A 125 12.12 -1.11 -8.73
N SER A 126 13.26 -1.78 -8.80
CA SER A 126 13.67 -2.81 -7.82
C SER A 126 14.80 -2.34 -6.90
N ASP A 127 15.31 -1.12 -7.09
CA ASP A 127 16.36 -0.52 -6.28
C ASP A 127 15.77 0.11 -5.02
N GLU A 128 15.86 -0.60 -3.89
CA GLU A 128 15.33 -0.15 -2.59
C GLU A 128 15.81 1.28 -2.21
N PRO A 129 17.11 1.63 -2.30
CA PRO A 129 17.55 2.97 -1.94
C PRO A 129 16.93 4.09 -2.79
N LEU A 130 16.69 3.83 -4.09
CA LEU A 130 16.00 4.76 -4.98
C LEU A 130 14.53 4.90 -4.61
N VAL A 131 13.84 3.78 -4.35
CA VAL A 131 12.43 3.82 -3.93
C VAL A 131 12.28 4.60 -2.63
N THR A 132 13.09 4.31 -1.61
CA THR A 132 13.02 5.05 -0.34
C THR A 132 13.20 6.56 -0.53
N LYS A 133 14.14 6.98 -1.38
CA LYS A 133 14.32 8.40 -1.73
C LYS A 133 13.12 9.00 -2.44
N LEU A 134 12.52 8.27 -3.39
CA LEU A 134 11.32 8.73 -4.09
C LEU A 134 10.16 8.91 -3.12
N VAL A 135 9.93 7.98 -2.18
CA VAL A 135 8.90 8.13 -1.14
C VAL A 135 9.10 9.42 -0.34
N GLY A 136 10.34 9.71 0.09
CA GLY A 136 10.64 10.96 0.79
C GLY A 136 10.48 12.23 -0.04
N LEU A 137 10.51 12.14 -1.37
CA LEU A 137 10.20 13.25 -2.28
C LEU A 137 8.69 13.40 -2.54
N LEU A 138 7.95 12.30 -2.51
CA LEU A 138 6.52 12.25 -2.82
C LEU A 138 5.63 12.50 -1.60
N TYR A 139 6.15 12.30 -0.39
CA TYR A 139 5.37 12.39 0.84
C TYR A 139 6.12 13.09 1.97
N GLU A 140 5.69 14.31 2.29
CA GLU A 140 6.29 15.17 3.32
C GLU A 140 6.02 14.71 4.77
N GLY A 141 5.12 13.73 4.98
CA GLY A 141 4.78 13.23 6.31
C GLY A 141 5.91 12.40 6.96
N VAL A 142 6.95 12.05 6.20
CA VAL A 142 8.12 11.34 6.70
C VAL A 142 9.42 12.01 6.26
N ARG A 143 10.47 11.77 7.03
CA ARG A 143 11.86 12.04 6.67
C ARG A 143 12.65 10.74 6.69
N ILE A 144 13.66 10.65 5.84
CA ILE A 144 14.54 9.49 5.77
C ILE A 144 15.76 9.75 6.66
N ALA A 145 16.02 8.87 7.62
CA ALA A 145 17.25 8.87 8.40
C ALA A 145 17.69 7.42 8.64
N ASP A 146 18.98 7.14 8.42
CA ASP A 146 19.58 5.81 8.54
C ASP A 146 18.86 4.73 7.71
N GLY A 147 18.40 5.11 6.51
CA GLY A 147 17.66 4.22 5.60
C GLY A 147 16.26 3.84 6.09
N LYS A 148 15.71 4.56 7.07
CA LYS A 148 14.37 4.32 7.63
C LYS A 148 13.51 5.57 7.60
N TYR A 149 12.19 5.35 7.55
CA TYR A 149 11.21 6.42 7.70
C TYR A 149 11.05 6.82 9.16
N HIS A 150 11.10 8.13 9.40
CA HIS A 150 10.74 8.76 10.66
C HIS A 150 9.61 9.73 10.38
N VAL A 151 8.66 9.87 11.31
CA VAL A 151 7.61 10.89 11.19
C VAL A 151 8.29 12.26 11.08
N ALA A 152 7.91 13.05 10.08
CA ALA A 152 8.38 14.41 9.96
C ALA A 152 7.85 15.21 11.16
N ASP A 153 8.72 15.97 11.82
CA ASP A 153 8.26 16.90 12.84
C ASP A 153 7.31 17.91 12.17
N SER A 154 6.21 18.24 12.85
CA SER A 154 5.26 19.25 12.41
C SER A 154 5.93 20.62 12.46
N THR A 155 6.83 20.91 11.52
CA THR A 155 7.47 22.21 11.43
C THR A 155 6.54 23.18 10.70
N LYS A 156 5.76 23.89 11.55
CA LYS A 156 4.92 25.08 11.33
C LYS A 156 3.46 24.85 10.98
#